data_AF-A0A921EQV6-F1
#
_entry.id   AF-A0A921EQV6-F1
#
_cell.length_a   1.000
_cell.length_b   1.000
_cell.length_c   1.000
_cell.angle_alpha   90.00
_cell.angle_beta   90.00
_cell.angle_gamma   90.00
#
_symmetry.space_group_name_H-M   'P 1'
#
loop_
_entity.id
_entity.type
_entity.pdbx_description
1 polymer ?
#
loop_
_entity_poly.entity_id
_entity_poly.type
_entity_poly.pdbx_seq_one_letter_code
_entity_poly.pdbx_strand_id
1 'polypeptide(L)'
;MLAARDWFGDASVFVVDVPLACCALETQTAAQGRFAVDAAAIPEGAKTVVALSGTITEPVVPAIRHVLDQVPGATVVAFGACACIGGPYWDSYSVVKGAGDVVPVDRFIAGCPPPPSAINDFLEEVRSGAVA
;
A
#
# COMPACT_ATOMS: atom_id res chain seq x y z
N MET A 1 -9.16 11.82 8.68
CA MET A 1 -10.02 11.07 7.75
C MET A 1 -9.08 10.38 6.78
N LEU A 2 -9.02 9.05 6.84
CA LEU A 2 -8.13 8.24 6.00
C LEU A 2 -8.77 8.12 4.62
N ALA A 3 -8.02 8.42 3.56
CA ALA A 3 -8.55 8.37 2.21
C ALA A 3 -8.34 6.98 1.59
N ALA A 4 -9.41 6.39 1.10
CA ALA A 4 -9.39 5.18 0.29
C ALA A 4 -9.86 5.49 -1.13
N ARG A 5 -9.45 4.70 -2.13
CA ARG A 5 -9.90 4.85 -3.52
C ARG A 5 -10.53 3.55 -3.97
N ASP A 6 -11.74 3.63 -4.52
CA ASP A 6 -12.34 2.52 -5.26
C ASP A 6 -11.52 2.29 -6.54
N TRP A 7 -10.85 1.14 -6.62
CA TRP A 7 -9.87 0.90 -7.67
C TRP A 7 -10.49 0.52 -9.01
N PHE A 8 -11.67 -0.10 -9.00
CA PHE A 8 -12.35 -0.58 -10.21
C PHE A 8 -13.67 0.15 -10.48
N GLY A 9 -14.14 0.97 -9.54
CA GLY A 9 -15.40 1.71 -9.65
C GLY A 9 -16.64 0.84 -9.42
N ASP A 10 -16.45 -0.40 -8.97
CA ASP A 10 -17.51 -1.39 -8.70
C ASP A 10 -17.61 -1.73 -7.20
N ALA A 11 -16.93 -0.95 -6.34
CA ALA A 11 -16.82 -1.17 -4.90
C ALA A 11 -16.27 -2.55 -4.49
N SER A 12 -15.54 -3.25 -5.38
CA SER A 12 -14.96 -4.56 -5.05
C SER A 12 -13.65 -4.46 -4.28
N VAL A 13 -12.79 -3.51 -4.63
CA VAL A 13 -11.45 -3.34 -4.06
C VAL A 13 -11.20 -1.86 -3.76
N PHE A 14 -10.88 -1.56 -2.50
CA PHE A 14 -10.47 -0.24 -2.05
C PHE A 14 -8.99 -0.23 -1.71
N VAL A 15 -8.30 0.82 -2.15
CA VAL A 15 -6.88 1.01 -1.86
C VAL A 15 -6.69 2.22 -0.98
N VAL A 16 -6.05 1.99 0.16
CA VAL A 16 -5.49 3.02 1.03
C VAL A 16 -4.01 3.14 0.69
N ASP A 17 -3.62 4.23 0.04
CA ASP A 17 -2.23 4.51 -0.26
C ASP A 17 -1.58 5.24 0.94
N VAL A 18 -0.47 4.70 1.44
CA VAL A 18 0.39 5.36 2.44
C VAL A 18 1.60 5.91 1.68
N PRO A 19 1.55 7.17 1.21
CA PRO A 19 2.60 7.75 0.40
C PRO A 19 3.81 8.11 1.28
N LEU A 20 4.90 7.35 1.17
CA LEU A 20 6.09 7.53 2.02
C LEU A 20 7.26 8.19 1.28
N ALA A 21 7.47 7.84 0.01
CA ALA A 21 8.59 8.37 -0.79
C ALA A 21 8.26 8.38 -2.29
N CYS A 22 9.26 8.19 -3.15
CA CYS A 22 9.12 8.26 -4.61
C CYS A 22 8.05 7.33 -5.19
N CYS A 23 7.92 6.10 -4.67
CA CYS A 23 6.95 5.11 -5.15
C CYS A 23 5.48 5.55 -5.03
N ALA A 24 5.20 6.58 -4.22
CA ALA A 24 3.89 7.20 -4.12
C ALA A 24 3.46 7.86 -5.44
N LEU A 25 4.40 8.29 -6.28
CA LEU A 25 4.06 8.86 -7.57
C LEU A 25 3.47 7.79 -8.50
N GLU A 26 4.03 6.58 -8.49
CA GLU A 26 3.55 5.49 -9.33
C GLU A 26 2.19 4.96 -8.87
N THR A 27 1.94 4.88 -7.56
CA THR A 27 0.60 4.55 -7.04
C THR A 27 -0.42 5.66 -7.37
N GLN A 28 -0.04 6.92 -7.25
CA GLN A 28 -0.93 8.05 -7.58
C GLN A 28 -1.19 8.16 -9.09
N THR A 29 -0.18 7.90 -9.93
CA THR A 29 -0.35 7.79 -11.38
C THR A 29 -1.30 6.66 -11.73
N ALA A 30 -1.12 5.48 -11.12
CA ALA A 30 -2.03 4.35 -11.31
C ALA A 30 -3.46 4.70 -10.88
N ALA A 31 -3.62 5.50 -9.82
CA ALA A 31 -4.89 5.91 -9.26
C ALA A 31 -5.56 7.10 -9.97
N GLN A 32 -4.96 7.67 -11.03
CA GLN A 32 -5.53 8.82 -11.74
C GLN A 32 -6.97 8.55 -12.19
N GLY A 33 -7.82 9.58 -12.07
CA GLY A 33 -9.25 9.50 -12.40
C GLY A 33 -10.13 8.84 -11.35
N ARG A 34 -9.57 8.27 -10.27
CA ARG A 34 -10.35 7.66 -9.17
C ARG A 34 -10.57 8.65 -8.04
N PHE A 35 -11.80 8.77 -7.57
CA PHE A 35 -12.13 9.66 -6.45
C PHE A 35 -11.82 9.01 -5.11
N ALA A 36 -11.36 9.84 -4.16
CA ALA A 36 -11.14 9.40 -2.80
C ALA A 36 -12.48 9.36 -2.04
N VAL A 37 -12.66 8.33 -1.25
CA VAL A 37 -13.72 8.16 -0.25
C VAL A 37 -13.10 8.08 1.15
N ASP A 38 -13.89 8.27 2.19
CA ASP A 38 -13.44 7.92 3.54
C ASP A 38 -13.20 6.42 3.63
N ALA A 39 -12.12 6.00 4.27
CA ALA A 39 -11.92 4.59 4.64
C ALA A 39 -13.07 4.10 5.54
N ALA A 40 -13.64 4.98 6.38
CA ALA A 40 -14.83 4.64 7.18
C ALA A 40 -16.11 4.42 6.34
N ALA A 41 -16.11 4.81 5.06
CA ALA A 41 -17.20 4.62 4.12
C ALA A 41 -17.00 3.39 3.21
N ILE A 42 -15.94 2.60 3.41
CA ILE A 42 -15.73 1.34 2.69
C ILE A 42 -16.87 0.38 3.06
N PRO A 43 -17.62 -0.18 2.07
CA PRO A 43 -18.68 -1.14 2.33
C PRO A 43 -18.17 -2.41 3.01
N GLU A 44 -18.98 -2.95 3.93
CA GLU A 44 -18.69 -4.23 4.57
C GLU A 44 -18.64 -5.36 3.52
N GLY A 45 -17.54 -6.12 3.51
CA GLY A 45 -17.29 -7.18 2.51
C GLY A 45 -16.46 -6.76 1.30
N ALA A 46 -16.17 -5.47 1.12
CA ALA A 46 -15.20 -5.01 0.13
C ALA A 46 -13.77 -5.38 0.56
N LYS A 47 -12.92 -5.74 -0.41
CA LYS A 47 -11.51 -6.03 -0.13
C LYS A 47 -10.77 -4.71 0.05
N THR A 48 -10.04 -4.56 1.15
CA THR A 48 -9.23 -3.37 1.41
C THR A 48 -7.77 -3.72 1.27
N VAL A 49 -7.02 -2.89 0.55
CA VAL A 49 -5.58 -3.04 0.34
C VAL A 49 -4.88 -1.80 0.88
N VAL A 50 -3.83 -1.98 1.67
CA VAL A 50 -2.98 -0.90 2.17
C VAL A 50 -1.65 -0.97 1.44
N ALA A 51 -1.34 0.05 0.64
CA ALA A 51 -0.09 0.15 -0.09
C ALA A 51 0.93 0.98 0.69
N LEU A 52 2.03 0.37 1.08
CA LEU A 52 3.18 1.05 1.68
C LEU A 52 4.13 1.50 0.56
N SER A 53 3.93 2.74 0.11
CA SER A 53 4.52 3.26 -1.12
C SER A 53 5.81 4.02 -0.84
N GLY A 54 6.91 3.28 -0.70
CA GLY A 54 8.26 3.82 -0.61
C GLY A 54 8.99 3.54 0.71
N THR A 55 9.95 4.39 1.04
CA THR A 55 10.88 4.18 2.17
C THR A 55 10.19 4.33 3.51
N ILE A 56 10.34 3.32 4.39
CA ILE A 56 9.84 3.38 5.76
C ILE A 56 10.97 3.82 6.68
N THR A 57 10.74 4.91 7.42
CA THR A 57 11.65 5.39 8.46
C THR A 57 11.14 5.02 9.84
N GLU A 58 12.02 4.81 10.82
CA GLU A 58 11.62 4.45 12.18
C GLU A 58 10.54 5.38 12.78
N PRO A 59 10.61 6.73 12.62
CA PRO A 59 9.61 7.63 13.18
C PRO A 59 8.21 7.49 12.57
N VAL A 60 8.07 6.97 11.35
CA VAL A 60 6.77 6.84 10.66
C VAL A 60 6.06 5.53 10.99
N VAL A 61 6.75 4.56 11.58
CA VAL A 61 6.19 3.24 11.93
C VAL A 61 4.92 3.33 12.79
N PRO A 62 4.83 4.19 13.83
CA PRO A 62 3.60 4.32 14.60
C PRO A 62 2.41 4.83 13.77
N ALA A 63 2.67 5.71 12.79
CA ALA A 63 1.63 6.21 11.90
C ALA A 63 1.12 5.11 10.94
N ILE A 64 2.02 4.26 10.43
CA ILE A 64 1.63 3.10 9.61
C ILE A 64 0.72 2.16 10.40
N ARG A 65 1.09 1.83 11.65
CA ARG A 65 0.27 0.99 12.53
C ARG A 65 -1.10 1.61 12.78
N HIS A 66 -1.15 2.91 13.05
CA HIS A 66 -2.40 3.62 13.23
C HIS A 66 -3.32 3.56 12.00
N VAL A 67 -2.76 3.60 10.78
CA VAL A 67 -3.53 3.41 9.55
C VAL A 67 -4.12 2.00 9.49
N LEU A 68 -3.32 0.97 9.79
CA LEU A 68 -3.79 -0.42 9.79
C LEU A 68 -4.88 -0.67 10.85
N ASP A 69 -4.79 -0.01 12.01
CA ASP A 69 -5.82 -0.09 13.05
C ASP A 69 -7.19 0.48 12.59
N GLN A 70 -7.19 1.41 11.62
CA GLN A 70 -8.42 2.00 11.06
C GLN A 70 -9.06 1.13 9.97
N VAL A 71 -8.31 0.22 9.36
CA VAL A 71 -8.77 -0.69 8.31
C VAL A 71 -8.42 -2.14 8.66
N PRO A 72 -9.06 -2.72 9.69
CA PRO A 72 -8.74 -4.07 10.14
C PRO A 72 -9.00 -5.10 9.04
N GLY A 73 -8.08 -6.05 8.88
CA GLY A 73 -8.17 -7.11 7.87
C GLY A 73 -7.78 -6.69 6.46
N ALA A 74 -7.22 -5.49 6.28
CA ALA A 74 -6.68 -5.08 4.99
C ALA A 74 -5.45 -5.89 4.57
N THR A 75 -5.36 -6.21 3.28
CA THR A 75 -4.18 -6.82 2.66
C THR A 75 -3.08 -5.77 2.53
N VAL A 76 -1.92 -6.01 3.14
CA VAL A 76 -0.79 -5.08 3.15
C VAL A 76 0.19 -5.42 2.02
N VAL A 77 0.46 -4.44 1.16
CA VAL A 77 1.44 -4.55 0.09
C VAL A 77 2.63 -3.61 0.32
N ALA A 78 3.83 -4.17 0.34
CA ALA A 78 5.07 -3.41 0.28
C ALA A 78 5.37 -3.05 -1.18
N PHE A 79 5.26 -1.76 -1.52
CA PHE A 79 5.42 -1.27 -2.89
C PHE A 79 6.76 -0.54 -3.05
N GLY A 80 7.67 -1.19 -3.77
CA GLY A 80 9.02 -0.70 -4.06
C GLY A 80 10.11 -1.33 -3.20
N ALA A 81 11.35 -1.25 -3.69
CA ALA A 81 12.53 -1.86 -3.09
C ALA A 81 12.77 -1.36 -1.65
N CYS A 82 12.48 -0.08 -1.38
CA CYS A 82 12.61 0.48 -0.05
C CYS A 82 11.62 -0.11 0.95
N ALA A 83 10.36 -0.32 0.54
CA ALA A 83 9.36 -0.97 1.39
C ALA A 83 9.65 -2.46 1.56
N CYS A 84 10.16 -3.13 0.53
CA CYS A 84 10.44 -4.57 0.60
C CYS A 84 11.65 -4.90 1.48
N ILE A 85 12.78 -4.22 1.24
CA ILE A 85 14.09 -4.60 1.82
C ILE A 85 14.95 -3.38 2.22
N GLY A 86 14.36 -2.20 2.46
CA GLY A 86 15.09 -0.95 2.75
C GLY A 86 15.75 -0.32 1.52
N GLY A 87 15.86 -1.08 0.42
CA GLY A 87 16.30 -0.61 -0.89
C GLY A 87 17.72 -0.04 -0.84
N PRO A 88 18.03 1.05 -1.57
CA PRO A 88 19.36 1.67 -1.53
C PRO A 88 19.72 2.25 -0.14
N TYR A 89 18.77 2.34 0.77
CA TYR A 89 18.93 2.91 2.11
C TYR A 89 18.99 1.85 3.22
N TRP A 90 19.20 0.57 2.89
CA TRP A 90 19.19 -0.54 3.85
C TRP A 90 20.18 -0.42 5.04
N ASP A 91 21.24 0.37 4.88
CA ASP A 91 22.27 0.66 5.89
C ASP A 91 22.14 2.07 6.51
N SER A 92 21.01 2.76 6.26
CA SER A 92 20.75 4.06 6.86
C SER A 92 20.28 3.90 8.31
N TYR A 93 20.75 4.78 9.19
CA TYR A 93 20.46 4.75 10.64
C TYR A 93 18.99 4.90 11.00
N SER A 94 18.16 5.42 10.09
CA SER A 94 16.75 5.75 10.35
C SER A 94 15.77 4.96 9.50
N VAL A 95 16.25 4.06 8.63
CA VAL A 95 15.41 3.32 7.69
C VAL A 95 15.17 1.92 8.21
N VAL A 96 13.91 1.51 8.18
CA VAL A 96 13.53 0.12 8.45
C VAL A 96 13.95 -0.74 7.26
N LYS A 97 14.58 -1.88 7.55
CA LYS A 97 15.12 -2.78 6.53
C LYS A 97 14.06 -3.55 5.74
N GLY A 98 12.80 -3.45 6.12
CA GLY A 98 11.68 -3.98 5.35
C GLY A 98 10.37 -3.76 6.10
N ALA A 99 9.29 -3.55 5.36
CA ALA A 99 7.95 -3.42 5.92
C ALA A 99 7.56 -4.64 6.78
N GLY A 100 8.04 -5.83 6.38
CA GLY A 100 7.82 -7.09 7.10
C GLY A 100 8.40 -7.11 8.52
N ASP A 101 9.37 -6.25 8.84
CA ASP A 101 9.94 -6.15 10.19
C ASP A 101 9.01 -5.37 11.15
N VAL A 102 8.08 -4.57 10.62
CA VAL A 102 7.27 -3.63 11.42
C VAL A 102 5.77 -3.91 11.38
N VAL A 103 5.27 -4.49 10.29
CA VAL A 103 3.87 -4.86 10.06
C VAL A 103 3.79 -6.17 9.26
N PRO A 104 2.72 -6.97 9.40
CA PRO A 104 2.50 -8.12 8.53
C PRO A 104 2.31 -7.64 7.09
N VAL A 105 3.07 -8.22 6.15
CA VAL A 105 3.01 -7.90 4.72
C VAL A 105 2.58 -9.14 3.97
N ASP A 106 1.51 -9.03 3.18
CA ASP A 106 0.95 -10.12 2.39
C ASP A 106 1.62 -10.23 1.02
N ARG A 107 2.01 -9.08 0.44
CA ARG A 107 2.66 -9.03 -0.87
C ARG A 107 3.82 -8.06 -0.93
N PHE A 108 4.88 -8.47 -1.61
CA PHE A 108 6.04 -7.64 -1.94
C PHE A 108 6.06 -7.37 -3.45
N ILE A 109 6.03 -6.09 -3.84
CA ILE A 109 6.18 -5.65 -5.24
C ILE A 109 7.52 -4.94 -5.37
N ALA A 110 8.49 -5.61 -5.98
CA ALA A 110 9.83 -5.06 -6.17
C ALA A 110 9.88 -4.02 -7.30
N GLY A 111 10.71 -2.98 -7.14
CA GLY A 111 10.98 -1.94 -8.15
C GLY A 111 11.53 -0.65 -7.51
N CYS A 112 12.13 0.24 -8.30
CA CYS A 112 12.72 1.49 -7.77
C CYS A 112 12.58 2.68 -8.76
N PRO A 113 11.36 3.22 -8.96
CA PRO A 113 10.07 2.69 -8.49
C PRO A 113 9.52 1.59 -9.41
N PRO A 114 8.62 0.70 -8.92
CA PRO A 114 7.91 -0.25 -9.78
C PRO A 114 6.99 0.49 -10.77
N PRO A 115 6.76 -0.03 -11.99
CA PRO A 115 5.86 0.63 -12.94
C PRO A 115 4.43 0.71 -12.39
N PRO A 116 3.63 1.74 -12.77
CA PRO A 116 2.23 1.86 -12.34
C PRO A 116 1.34 0.67 -12.71
N SER A 117 1.70 -0.12 -13.73
CA SER A 117 0.98 -1.36 -14.06
C SER A 117 1.13 -2.42 -12.98
N ALA A 118 2.25 -2.47 -12.26
CA ALA A 118 2.52 -3.53 -11.28
C ALA A 118 1.51 -3.54 -10.12
N ILE A 119 1.05 -2.36 -9.68
CA ILE A 119 0.00 -2.27 -8.66
C ILE A 119 -1.37 -2.66 -9.24
N ASN A 120 -1.65 -2.35 -10.51
CA ASN A 120 -2.90 -2.77 -11.16
C ASN A 120 -2.99 -4.28 -11.29
N ASP A 121 -1.92 -4.93 -11.76
CA ASP A 121 -1.86 -6.38 -11.93
C ASP A 121 -2.12 -7.09 -10.59
N PHE A 122 -1.46 -6.62 -9.52
CA PHE A 122 -1.70 -7.13 -8.16
C PHE A 122 -3.17 -6.95 -7.71
N LEU A 123 -3.77 -5.79 -7.97
CA LEU A 123 -5.15 -5.53 -7.56
C LEU A 123 -6.16 -6.34 -8.37
N GLU A 124 -5.86 -6.70 -9.60
CA GLU A 124 -6.65 -7.66 -10.38
C GLU A 124 -6.57 -9.08 -9.80
N GLU A 125 -5.38 -9.51 -9.34
CA GLU A 125 -5.22 -10.76 -8.59
C GLU A 125 -6.03 -10.77 -7.29
N VAL A 126 -5.98 -9.67 -6.52
CA VAL A 126 -6.79 -9.50 -5.31
C VAL A 126 -8.28 -9.54 -5.64
N ARG A 127 -8.72 -8.85 -6.69
CA ARG A 127 -10.13 -8.83 -7.13
C ARG A 127 -10.61 -10.23 -7.49
N SER A 128 -9.86 -10.95 -8.33
CA SER A 128 -10.19 -12.32 -8.77
C SER A 128 -10.14 -13.37 -7.64
N GLY A 129 -9.51 -13.05 -6.51
CA GLY A 129 -9.36 -13.97 -5.37
C GLY A 129 -8.24 -15.00 -5.59
N ALA A 130 -7.32 -14.72 -6.51
CA ALA A 130 -6.14 -15.55 -6.73
C ALA A 130 -5.09 -15.39 -5.62
N VAL A 131 -5.17 -14.31 -4.84
CA VAL A 131 -4.32 -14.03 -3.69
C VAL A 131 -5.19 -13.99 -2.44
N ALA A 132 -4.85 -14.85 -1.47
CA ALA A 132 -5.45 -14.94 -0.15
C ALA A 132 -4.43 -14.47 0.90
#